data_AF-A0A2E7VEF8-F1
#
_entry.id   AF-A0A2E7VEF8-F1
#
_cell.length_a   1.000
_cell.length_b   1.000
_cell.length_c   1.000
_cell.angle_alpha   90.00
_cell.angle_beta   90.00
_cell.angle_gamma   90.00
#
_symmetry.space_group_name_H-M   'P 1'
#
loop_
_entity.id
_entity.type
_entity.pdbx_description
1 polymer ?
#
loop_
_entity_poly.entity_id
_entity_poly.type
_entity_poly.pdbx_seq_one_letter_code
_entity_poly.pdbx_strand_id
1 'polypeptide(L)'
;MDDGQELWRQKLEGSADEVVSLPGTGIIHATSSVFDIEHGDFMESAYWRFEHSGDLMMVHRFDERPWHISVESDSVLLGLGRPRCGMLVLTQDGLEWEGLVDDDPVACGIQGIGKTVLGHSKGTVSIVENGVKSVIAELDSGIESISFIESGISAVTESGLQILDMNGKVLAGNNTPMISDSVESFSPIDDESLIWASVDKRLISFNRECQEIAVIELRAPLTSLTANGNMMAAGLEDGSLYIFQSELSRRRFNAMNSNTGDEDSHRSSMLDKLRRLRE
;
A
#
# COMPACT_ATOMS: atom_id res chain seq x y z
N MET A 1 2.83 5.18 -24.58
CA MET A 1 1.89 6.30 -24.36
C MET A 1 2.81 7.47 -24.04
N ASP A 2 3.02 8.36 -25.00
CA ASP A 2 4.26 9.15 -25.03
C ASP A 2 4.02 10.66 -24.80
N ASP A 3 2.77 11.12 -24.75
CA ASP A 3 2.41 12.54 -24.66
C ASP A 3 1.34 12.88 -23.60
N GLY A 4 0.82 11.88 -22.87
CA GLY A 4 -0.22 12.08 -21.87
C GLY A 4 -1.60 12.44 -22.45
N GLN A 5 -1.84 12.18 -23.74
CA GLN A 5 -3.15 12.39 -24.36
C GLN A 5 -4.22 11.49 -23.74
N GLU A 6 -5.37 12.07 -23.37
CA GLU A 6 -6.55 11.31 -22.95
C GLU A 6 -7.11 10.54 -24.16
N LEU A 7 -7.14 9.20 -24.07
CA LEU A 7 -7.71 8.35 -25.13
C LEU A 7 -9.24 8.26 -25.05
N TRP A 8 -9.77 8.14 -23.83
CA TRP A 8 -11.21 8.06 -23.57
C TRP A 8 -11.49 8.37 -22.10
N ARG A 9 -12.77 8.59 -21.78
CA ARG A 9 -13.24 8.86 -20.42
C ARG A 9 -14.62 8.26 -20.20
N GLN A 10 -14.78 7.56 -19.07
CA GLN A 10 -16.06 7.04 -18.60
C GLN A 10 -16.41 7.65 -17.24
N LYS A 11 -17.71 7.85 -17.00
CA LYS A 11 -18.23 8.27 -15.69
C LYS A 11 -18.77 7.05 -14.95
N LEU A 12 -18.34 6.85 -13.72
CA LEU A 12 -18.86 5.81 -12.83
C LEU A 12 -19.93 6.39 -11.90
N GLU A 13 -20.75 5.51 -11.33
CA GLU A 13 -21.72 5.86 -10.30
C GLU A 13 -21.01 6.00 -8.95
N GLY A 14 -21.18 7.13 -8.27
CA GLY A 14 -20.55 7.39 -6.97
C GLY A 14 -19.06 7.72 -7.06
N SER A 15 -18.32 7.40 -5.99
CA SER A 15 -16.87 7.53 -5.93
C SER A 15 -16.21 6.35 -6.64
N ALA A 16 -15.18 6.59 -7.46
CA ALA A 16 -14.33 5.51 -7.94
C ALA A 16 -13.43 5.05 -6.78
N ASP A 17 -13.44 3.76 -6.47
CA ASP A 17 -12.69 3.20 -5.34
C ASP A 17 -11.35 2.65 -5.80
N GLU A 18 -11.35 1.68 -6.71
CA GLU A 18 -10.14 1.02 -7.19
C GLU A 18 -10.21 0.76 -8.70
N VAL A 19 -9.05 0.78 -9.36
CA VAL A 19 -8.90 0.43 -10.77
C VAL A 19 -7.68 -0.47 -10.96
N VAL A 20 -7.87 -1.59 -11.63
CA VAL A 20 -6.82 -2.56 -11.91
C VAL A 20 -6.90 -3.01 -13.37
N SER A 21 -5.74 -3.19 -14.00
CA SER A 21 -5.62 -3.77 -15.32
C SER A 21 -4.52 -4.82 -15.32
N LEU A 22 -4.82 -6.00 -15.84
CA LEU A 22 -3.81 -7.04 -16.01
C LEU A 22 -2.91 -6.69 -17.20
N PRO A 23 -1.57 -6.71 -17.03
CA PRO A 23 -0.65 -6.47 -18.11
C PRO A 23 -0.95 -7.36 -19.33
N GLY A 24 -1.10 -6.74 -20.50
CA GLY A 24 -1.28 -7.45 -21.77
C GLY A 24 -2.70 -7.97 -22.06
N THR A 25 -3.66 -7.85 -21.15
CA THR A 25 -5.05 -8.26 -21.43
C THR A 25 -5.84 -7.17 -22.15
N GLY A 26 -5.49 -5.90 -21.92
CA GLY A 26 -6.27 -4.76 -22.40
C GLY A 26 -7.63 -4.62 -21.70
N ILE A 27 -7.87 -5.38 -20.63
CA ILE A 27 -9.09 -5.29 -19.83
C ILE A 27 -8.82 -4.42 -18.61
N ILE A 28 -9.79 -3.55 -18.32
CA ILE A 28 -9.76 -2.64 -17.19
C ILE A 28 -10.92 -2.99 -16.27
N HIS A 29 -10.60 -3.20 -15.01
CA HIS A 29 -11.53 -3.51 -13.94
C HIS A 29 -11.59 -2.31 -13.02
N ALA A 30 -12.79 -1.90 -12.63
CA ALA A 30 -12.97 -0.81 -11.69
C ALA A 30 -14.10 -1.12 -10.70
N THR A 31 -14.01 -0.51 -9.53
CA THR A 31 -15.09 -0.50 -8.54
C THR A 31 -15.50 0.93 -8.24
N SER A 32 -16.77 1.10 -7.90
CA SER A 32 -17.29 2.37 -7.41
C SER A 32 -18.36 2.16 -6.34
N SER A 33 -18.53 3.15 -5.47
CA SER A 33 -19.46 3.11 -4.35
C SER A 33 -20.17 4.46 -4.14
N VAL A 34 -21.46 4.38 -3.80
CA VAL A 34 -22.31 5.52 -3.46
C VAL A 34 -22.46 5.59 -1.96
N PHE A 35 -21.92 6.65 -1.37
CA PHE A 35 -22.06 6.94 0.05
C PHE A 35 -23.30 7.80 0.31
N ASP A 36 -24.16 7.35 1.19
CA ASP A 36 -25.33 8.11 1.64
C ASP A 36 -24.99 8.86 2.93
N ILE A 37 -24.99 10.19 2.84
CA ILE A 37 -24.63 11.07 3.96
C ILE A 37 -25.67 11.02 5.09
N GLU A 38 -26.95 10.77 4.77
CA GLU A 38 -28.02 10.72 5.78
C GLU A 38 -27.90 9.48 6.65
N HIS A 39 -27.48 8.36 6.06
CA HIS A 39 -27.32 7.07 6.74
C HIS A 39 -25.89 6.86 7.27
N GLY A 40 -24.92 7.59 6.74
CA GLY A 40 -23.51 7.45 7.11
C GLY A 40 -22.90 6.13 6.64
N ASP A 41 -23.42 5.55 5.57
CA ASP A 41 -23.00 4.25 5.05
C ASP A 41 -23.05 4.18 3.52
N PHE A 42 -22.40 3.17 2.95
CA PHE A 42 -22.48 2.87 1.53
C PHE A 42 -23.78 2.13 1.23
N MET A 43 -24.52 2.61 0.23
CA MET A 43 -25.85 2.07 -0.11
C MET A 43 -25.82 1.19 -1.36
N GLU A 44 -24.91 1.48 -2.30
CA GLU A 44 -24.81 0.78 -3.57
C GLU A 44 -23.39 0.89 -4.11
N SER A 45 -22.88 -0.21 -4.63
CA SER A 45 -21.59 -0.30 -5.29
C SER A 45 -21.72 -0.99 -6.62
N ALA A 46 -20.73 -0.78 -7.49
CA ALA A 46 -20.65 -1.39 -8.79
C ALA A 46 -19.25 -1.90 -9.10
N TYR A 47 -19.19 -3.06 -9.73
CA TYR A 47 -18.03 -3.54 -10.46
C TYR A 47 -18.23 -3.27 -11.95
N TRP A 48 -17.18 -2.77 -12.59
CA TRP A 48 -17.16 -2.38 -13.99
C TRP A 48 -16.03 -3.11 -14.72
N ARG A 49 -16.33 -3.58 -15.93
CA ARG A 49 -15.33 -4.12 -16.85
C ARG A 49 -15.36 -3.35 -18.16
N PHE A 50 -14.23 -2.80 -18.56
CA PHE A 50 -14.04 -2.07 -19.80
C PHE A 50 -12.99 -2.74 -20.68
N GLU A 51 -13.15 -2.60 -22.00
CA GLU A 51 -12.08 -2.86 -22.96
C GLU A 51 -11.07 -1.70 -22.99
N HIS A 52 -9.92 -1.93 -23.60
CA HIS A 52 -8.87 -0.94 -23.75
C HIS A 52 -9.33 0.32 -24.49
N SER A 53 -10.33 0.20 -25.37
CA SER A 53 -10.98 1.31 -26.08
C SER A 53 -11.82 2.21 -25.17
N GLY A 54 -12.13 1.77 -23.95
CA GLY A 54 -13.07 2.42 -23.04
C GLY A 54 -14.51 1.93 -23.19
N ASP A 55 -14.76 0.94 -24.05
CA ASP A 55 -16.10 0.36 -24.22
C ASP A 55 -16.49 -0.47 -22.99
N LEU A 56 -17.68 -0.22 -22.46
CA LEU A 56 -18.23 -0.95 -21.31
C LEU A 56 -18.63 -2.36 -21.75
N MET A 57 -17.99 -3.37 -21.15
CA MET A 57 -18.33 -4.77 -21.38
C MET A 57 -19.43 -5.25 -20.45
N MET A 58 -19.34 -4.85 -19.17
CA MET A 58 -20.18 -5.41 -18.11
C MET A 58 -20.19 -4.49 -16.89
N VAL A 59 -21.34 -4.49 -16.20
CA VAL A 59 -21.52 -3.89 -14.88
C VAL A 59 -22.29 -4.85 -13.97
N HIS A 60 -21.83 -4.98 -12.73
CA HIS A 60 -22.54 -5.68 -11.66
C HIS A 60 -22.74 -4.74 -10.49
N ARG A 61 -23.95 -4.72 -9.91
CA ARG A 61 -24.30 -3.88 -8.75
C ARG A 61 -24.57 -4.73 -7.53
N PHE A 62 -24.18 -4.23 -6.36
CA PHE A 62 -24.28 -4.91 -5.07
C PHE A 62 -24.24 -3.89 -3.92
N ASP A 63 -24.64 -4.30 -2.72
CA ASP A 63 -24.92 -3.37 -1.61
C ASP A 63 -23.67 -3.04 -0.77
N GLU A 64 -22.61 -3.86 -0.84
CA GLU A 64 -21.37 -3.68 -0.06
C GLU A 64 -20.36 -2.79 -0.77
N ARG A 65 -19.54 -2.05 -0.02
CA ARG A 65 -18.30 -1.48 -0.58
C ARG A 65 -17.23 -2.56 -0.78
N PRO A 66 -16.64 -2.70 -1.98
CA PRO A 66 -15.44 -3.50 -2.17
C PRO A 66 -14.22 -2.71 -1.67
N TRP A 67 -13.40 -3.32 -0.81
CA TRP A 67 -12.17 -2.72 -0.28
C TRP A 67 -10.91 -3.19 -1.00
N HIS A 68 -11.03 -4.22 -1.84
CA HIS A 68 -9.95 -4.68 -2.68
C HIS A 68 -10.49 -5.41 -3.92
N ILE A 69 -9.84 -5.21 -5.08
CA ILE A 69 -10.01 -6.03 -6.27
C ILE A 69 -8.75 -6.85 -6.58
N SER A 70 -8.94 -8.14 -6.80
CA SER A 70 -7.91 -9.05 -7.29
C SER A 70 -8.38 -9.73 -8.57
N VAL A 71 -7.53 -9.77 -9.59
CA VAL A 71 -7.87 -10.32 -10.90
C VAL A 71 -7.03 -11.56 -11.15
N GLU A 72 -7.64 -12.73 -11.09
CA GLU A 72 -7.02 -14.00 -11.43
C GLU A 72 -7.25 -14.32 -12.92
N SER A 73 -6.63 -15.39 -13.43
CA SER A 73 -6.72 -15.75 -14.86
C SER A 73 -8.17 -15.92 -15.34
N ASP A 74 -9.02 -16.51 -14.49
CA ASP A 74 -10.40 -16.91 -14.85
C ASP A 74 -11.47 -16.26 -13.96
N SER A 75 -11.08 -15.43 -12.98
CA SER A 75 -12.00 -14.85 -12.00
C SER A 75 -11.58 -13.45 -11.56
N VAL A 76 -12.54 -12.70 -11.02
CA VAL A 76 -12.27 -11.45 -10.29
C VAL A 76 -12.82 -11.60 -8.89
N LEU A 77 -12.00 -11.27 -7.90
CA LEU A 77 -12.34 -11.29 -6.49
C LEU A 77 -12.53 -9.87 -5.98
N LEU A 78 -13.61 -9.64 -5.24
CA LEU A 78 -13.91 -8.38 -4.59
C LEU A 78 -14.02 -8.63 -3.08
N GLY A 79 -13.04 -8.15 -2.30
CA GLY A 79 -13.08 -8.25 -0.84
C GLY A 79 -14.11 -7.27 -0.27
N LEU A 80 -15.10 -7.76 0.48
CA LEU A 80 -16.26 -6.97 0.88
C LEU A 80 -16.17 -6.41 2.29
N GLY A 81 -16.68 -5.19 2.42
CA GLY A 81 -17.02 -4.58 3.70
C GLY A 81 -18.35 -5.11 4.28
N ARG A 82 -18.96 -4.29 5.13
CA ARG A 82 -20.32 -4.53 5.64
C ARG A 82 -21.39 -4.30 4.53
N PRO A 83 -22.58 -4.89 4.65
CA PRO A 83 -23.04 -5.74 5.76
C PRO A 83 -22.64 -7.22 5.66
N ARG A 84 -22.51 -7.81 4.46
CA ARG A 84 -22.31 -9.26 4.33
C ARG A 84 -20.91 -9.75 4.69
N CYS A 85 -19.88 -8.89 4.64
CA CYS A 85 -18.48 -9.31 4.68
C CYS A 85 -18.20 -10.38 3.59
N GLY A 86 -17.04 -11.04 3.66
CA GLY A 86 -16.69 -12.08 2.70
C GLY A 86 -16.13 -11.51 1.40
N MET A 87 -16.46 -12.16 0.28
CA MET A 87 -16.05 -11.72 -1.05
C MET A 87 -17.15 -11.95 -2.09
N LEU A 88 -17.09 -11.18 -3.18
CA LEU A 88 -17.75 -11.56 -4.44
C LEU A 88 -16.72 -12.17 -5.39
N VAL A 89 -17.11 -13.26 -6.04
CA VAL A 89 -16.30 -13.93 -7.06
C VAL A 89 -17.05 -13.84 -8.38
N LEU A 90 -16.48 -13.11 -9.33
CA LEU A 90 -16.97 -13.05 -10.70
C LEU A 90 -16.25 -14.09 -11.54
N THR A 91 -16.98 -15.07 -12.06
CA THR A 91 -16.50 -16.06 -13.01
C THR A 91 -17.26 -15.94 -14.35
N GLN A 92 -17.11 -16.91 -15.24
CA GLN A 92 -17.93 -17.01 -16.44
C GLN A 92 -19.41 -17.31 -16.12
N ASP A 93 -19.70 -17.93 -14.97
CA ASP A 93 -21.05 -18.32 -14.57
C ASP A 93 -21.83 -17.15 -13.93
N GLY A 94 -21.13 -16.10 -13.52
CA GLY A 94 -21.71 -14.89 -12.95
C GLY A 94 -20.98 -14.43 -11.70
N LEU A 95 -21.66 -13.57 -10.94
CA LEU A 95 -21.16 -13.01 -9.69
C LEU A 95 -21.79 -13.77 -8.52
N GLU A 96 -20.96 -14.45 -7.74
CA GLU A 96 -21.38 -15.22 -6.57
C GLU A 96 -20.79 -14.64 -5.29
N TRP A 97 -21.54 -14.72 -4.20
CA TRP A 97 -21.02 -14.37 -2.88
C TRP A 97 -20.41 -15.59 -2.21
N GLU A 98 -19.26 -15.39 -1.59
CA GLU A 98 -18.56 -16.41 -0.84
C GLU A 98 -18.17 -15.90 0.55
N GLY A 99 -18.45 -16.72 1.56
CA GLY A 99 -17.95 -16.48 2.92
C GLY A 99 -16.42 -16.57 3.00
N LEU A 100 -15.83 -15.74 3.85
CA LEU A 100 -14.39 -15.68 4.11
C LEU A 100 -14.11 -15.75 5.61
N VAL A 101 -14.51 -14.72 6.37
CA VAL A 101 -14.48 -14.65 7.83
C VAL A 101 -15.79 -14.04 8.30
N ASP A 102 -16.42 -14.67 9.29
CA ASP A 102 -17.73 -14.23 9.80
C ASP A 102 -17.59 -12.93 10.60
N ASP A 103 -18.43 -11.94 10.26
CA ASP A 103 -18.47 -10.62 10.92
C ASP A 103 -17.09 -9.91 10.99
N ASP A 104 -16.18 -10.20 10.04
CA ASP A 104 -14.93 -9.46 9.90
C ASP A 104 -14.76 -8.90 8.47
N PRO A 105 -15.22 -7.66 8.25
CA PRO A 105 -15.09 -6.95 6.98
C PRO A 105 -13.66 -6.94 6.45
N VAL A 106 -13.50 -7.14 5.14
CA VAL A 106 -12.24 -6.82 4.46
C VAL A 106 -12.03 -5.30 4.53
N ALA A 107 -10.81 -4.88 4.84
CA ALA A 107 -10.42 -3.47 4.95
C ALA A 107 -9.33 -3.09 3.94
N CYS A 108 -8.47 -4.04 3.57
CA CYS A 108 -7.43 -3.84 2.57
C CYS A 108 -7.04 -5.17 1.91
N GLY A 109 -6.31 -5.11 0.81
CA GLY A 109 -5.76 -6.32 0.19
C GLY A 109 -4.61 -6.04 -0.74
N ILE A 110 -3.87 -7.10 -1.06
CA ILE A 110 -2.81 -7.08 -2.06
C ILE A 110 -2.81 -8.38 -2.86
N GLN A 111 -2.65 -8.25 -4.17
CA GLN A 111 -2.47 -9.37 -5.09
C GLN A 111 -1.01 -9.47 -5.52
N GLY A 112 -0.44 -10.67 -5.48
CA GLY A 112 0.94 -10.92 -5.87
C GLY A 112 1.38 -12.34 -5.57
N ILE A 113 2.46 -12.80 -6.21
CA ILE A 113 3.06 -14.13 -5.93
C ILE A 113 2.02 -15.27 -6.07
N GLY A 114 1.09 -15.14 -7.03
CA GLY A 114 0.05 -16.13 -7.31
C GLY A 114 -1.05 -16.24 -6.25
N LYS A 115 -1.18 -15.27 -5.34
CA LYS A 115 -2.21 -15.26 -4.29
C LYS A 115 -2.73 -13.85 -4.02
N THR A 116 -3.85 -13.79 -3.31
CA THR A 116 -4.42 -12.55 -2.75
C THR A 116 -4.35 -12.63 -1.24
N VAL A 117 -3.78 -11.62 -0.59
CA VAL A 117 -3.79 -11.48 0.88
C VAL A 117 -4.77 -10.38 1.23
N LEU A 118 -5.67 -10.65 2.17
CA LEU A 118 -6.69 -9.71 2.63
C LEU A 118 -6.51 -9.43 4.12
N GLY A 119 -6.54 -8.14 4.46
CA GLY A 119 -6.53 -7.65 5.83
C GLY A 119 -7.94 -7.27 6.24
N HIS A 120 -8.32 -7.65 7.45
CA HIS A 120 -9.67 -7.46 7.96
C HIS A 120 -9.73 -6.48 9.13
N SER A 121 -10.89 -5.86 9.31
CA SER A 121 -11.11 -4.79 10.29
C SER A 121 -10.99 -5.20 11.75
N LYS A 122 -11.05 -6.50 12.07
CA LYS A 122 -10.85 -7.04 13.43
C LYS A 122 -9.50 -7.72 13.62
N GLY A 123 -8.60 -7.60 12.64
CA GLY A 123 -7.22 -8.07 12.76
C GLY A 123 -6.97 -9.45 12.13
N THR A 124 -7.97 -10.06 11.49
CA THR A 124 -7.74 -11.28 10.72
C THR A 124 -6.95 -10.99 9.45
N VAL A 125 -6.04 -11.90 9.09
CA VAL A 125 -5.39 -11.96 7.78
C VAL A 125 -5.79 -13.26 7.09
N SER A 126 -6.37 -13.14 5.90
CA SER A 126 -6.76 -14.27 5.09
C SER A 126 -6.05 -14.28 3.74
N ILE A 127 -5.97 -15.46 3.13
CA ILE A 127 -5.39 -15.68 1.81
C ILE A 127 -6.41 -16.36 0.91
N VAL A 128 -6.42 -15.94 -0.35
CA VAL A 128 -7.04 -16.67 -1.46
C VAL A 128 -5.93 -17.11 -2.42
N GLU A 129 -5.80 -18.42 -2.62
CA GLU A 129 -4.80 -19.01 -3.51
C GLU A 129 -5.45 -20.15 -4.32
N ASN A 130 -5.51 -19.99 -5.65
CA ASN A 130 -6.17 -20.95 -6.55
C ASN A 130 -7.63 -21.27 -6.12
N GLY A 131 -8.38 -20.24 -5.73
CA GLY A 131 -9.75 -20.37 -5.21
C GLY A 131 -9.86 -20.98 -3.80
N VAL A 132 -8.76 -21.40 -3.18
CA VAL A 132 -8.76 -21.89 -1.79
C VAL A 132 -8.60 -20.71 -0.85
N LYS A 133 -9.53 -20.60 0.11
CA LYS A 133 -9.55 -19.55 1.13
C LYS A 133 -9.02 -20.10 2.45
N SER A 134 -8.14 -19.36 3.11
CA SER A 134 -7.62 -19.72 4.43
C SER A 134 -7.42 -18.49 5.30
N VAL A 135 -7.67 -18.63 6.59
CA VAL A 135 -7.21 -17.68 7.61
C VAL A 135 -5.81 -18.11 8.03
N ILE A 136 -4.86 -17.17 8.02
CA ILE A 136 -3.47 -17.46 8.38
C ILE A 136 -3.04 -16.79 9.68
N ALA A 137 -3.65 -15.66 10.06
CA ALA A 137 -3.34 -14.97 11.30
C ALA A 137 -4.58 -14.26 11.89
N GLU A 138 -4.55 -14.07 13.21
CA GLU A 138 -5.45 -13.21 13.96
C GLU A 138 -4.58 -12.29 14.82
N LEU A 139 -4.62 -11.00 14.54
CA LEU A 139 -3.89 -9.96 15.25
C LEU A 139 -4.82 -9.19 16.19
N ASP A 140 -4.25 -8.51 17.18
CA ASP A 140 -5.02 -7.88 18.28
C ASP A 140 -5.76 -6.59 17.88
N SER A 141 -5.64 -6.11 16.64
CA SER A 141 -6.24 -4.88 16.15
C SER A 141 -6.48 -4.91 14.64
N GLY A 142 -7.41 -4.10 14.16
CA GLY A 142 -7.79 -4.02 12.75
C GLY A 142 -6.62 -3.77 11.81
N ILE A 143 -6.65 -4.41 10.64
CA ILE A 143 -5.63 -4.24 9.60
C ILE A 143 -5.99 -3.06 8.71
N GLU A 144 -5.05 -2.12 8.55
CA GLU A 144 -5.22 -0.91 7.74
C GLU A 144 -4.52 -1.00 6.38
N SER A 145 -3.39 -1.69 6.31
CA SER A 145 -2.63 -1.91 5.07
C SER A 145 -1.86 -3.23 5.12
N ILE A 146 -1.68 -3.87 3.96
CA ILE A 146 -0.88 -5.08 3.81
C ILE A 146 0.05 -4.93 2.60
N SER A 147 1.29 -5.37 2.74
CA SER A 147 2.21 -5.50 1.62
C SER A 147 2.97 -6.82 1.63
N PHE A 148 3.36 -7.30 0.46
CA PHE A 148 4.35 -8.38 0.36
C PHE A 148 5.73 -7.83 0.63
N ILE A 149 6.50 -8.60 1.39
CA ILE A 149 7.92 -8.35 1.65
C ILE A 149 8.70 -9.63 1.39
N GLU A 150 10.02 -9.56 1.20
CA GLU A 150 10.83 -10.76 0.90
C GLU A 150 10.66 -11.88 1.95
N SER A 151 10.50 -11.52 3.23
CA SER A 151 10.32 -12.49 4.33
C SER A 151 8.88 -12.97 4.54
N GLY A 152 7.91 -12.43 3.80
CA GLY A 152 6.49 -12.77 3.96
C GLY A 152 5.56 -11.57 3.74
N ILE A 153 4.89 -11.14 4.81
CA ILE A 153 3.86 -10.12 4.77
C ILE A 153 4.16 -9.04 5.80
N SER A 154 4.06 -7.77 5.43
CA SER A 154 3.91 -6.68 6.39
C SER A 154 2.43 -6.37 6.56
N ALA A 155 1.97 -6.34 7.81
CA ALA A 155 0.61 -5.97 8.17
C ALA A 155 0.67 -4.73 9.06
N VAL A 156 0.10 -3.64 8.58
CA VAL A 156 -0.13 -2.44 9.35
C VAL A 156 -1.45 -2.59 10.08
N THR A 157 -1.42 -2.48 11.40
CA THR A 157 -2.60 -2.49 12.26
C THR A 157 -2.79 -1.14 12.93
N GLU A 158 -3.97 -0.90 13.51
CA GLU A 158 -4.23 0.30 14.32
C GLU A 158 -3.19 0.52 15.44
N SER A 159 -2.55 -0.58 15.90
CA SER A 159 -1.54 -0.58 16.96
C SER A 159 -0.10 -0.43 16.45
N GLY A 160 0.16 -0.70 15.17
CA GLY A 160 1.46 -0.53 14.53
C GLY A 160 1.80 -1.61 13.50
N LEU A 161 3.10 -1.81 13.25
CA LEU A 161 3.58 -2.70 12.20
C LEU A 161 3.83 -4.11 12.73
N GLN A 162 3.31 -5.11 12.05
CA GLN A 162 3.58 -6.53 12.28
C GLN A 162 4.20 -7.17 11.03
N ILE A 163 5.18 -8.05 11.24
CA ILE A 163 5.82 -8.83 10.19
C ILE A 163 5.44 -10.28 10.38
N LEU A 164 4.81 -10.85 9.36
CA LEU A 164 4.32 -12.22 9.33
C LEU A 164 5.13 -13.03 8.31
N ASP A 165 5.36 -14.31 8.60
CA ASP A 165 5.71 -15.24 7.54
C ASP A 165 4.48 -15.57 6.67
N MET A 166 4.70 -16.32 5.58
CA MET A 166 3.63 -16.69 4.65
C MET A 166 2.57 -17.63 5.25
N ASN A 167 2.81 -18.20 6.42
CA ASN A 167 1.85 -19.02 7.16
C ASN A 167 1.14 -18.22 8.27
N GLY A 168 1.38 -16.90 8.35
CA GLY A 168 0.77 -16.00 9.33
C GLY A 168 1.42 -16.00 10.71
N LYS A 169 2.61 -16.61 10.86
CA LYS A 169 3.35 -16.52 12.13
C LYS A 169 3.98 -15.13 12.27
N VAL A 170 3.70 -14.46 13.38
CA VAL A 170 4.39 -13.20 13.76
C VAL A 170 5.87 -13.45 13.99
N LEU A 171 6.71 -12.75 13.21
CA LEU A 171 8.16 -12.77 13.29
C LEU A 171 8.71 -11.58 14.09
N ALA A 172 8.11 -10.41 13.89
CA ALA A 172 8.47 -9.16 14.58
C ALA A 172 7.26 -8.21 14.59
N GLY A 173 7.31 -7.22 15.48
CA GLY A 173 6.30 -6.19 15.56
C GLY A 173 6.79 -4.97 16.32
N ASN A 174 6.18 -3.81 16.06
CA ASN A 174 6.37 -2.61 16.86
C ASN A 174 5.03 -1.92 17.13
N ASN A 175 5.04 -1.02 18.12
CA ASN A 175 3.88 -0.23 18.51
C ASN A 175 3.99 1.19 17.96
N THR A 176 4.23 1.34 16.66
CA THR A 176 4.23 2.65 16.00
C THR A 176 2.80 2.96 15.55
N PRO A 177 1.99 3.70 16.32
CA PRO A 177 0.60 3.94 15.96
C PRO A 177 0.50 4.85 14.74
N MET A 178 -0.70 4.87 14.13
CA MET A 178 -1.05 5.79 13.03
C MET A 178 -0.19 5.60 11.77
N ILE A 179 0.28 4.37 11.52
CA ILE A 179 0.84 4.05 10.22
C ILE A 179 -0.31 3.98 9.22
N SER A 180 -0.31 4.82 8.19
CA SER A 180 -1.41 4.87 7.21
C SER A 180 -1.20 3.95 6.00
N ASP A 181 0.05 3.64 5.68
CA ASP A 181 0.43 2.80 4.53
C ASP A 181 1.86 2.28 4.70
N SER A 182 2.20 1.17 4.03
CA SER A 182 3.55 0.61 4.03
C SER A 182 3.91 -0.11 2.74
N VAL A 183 5.19 -0.03 2.34
CA VAL A 183 5.75 -0.77 1.20
C VAL A 183 7.17 -1.24 1.49
N GLU A 184 7.58 -2.36 0.90
CA GLU A 184 8.99 -2.74 0.86
C GLU A 184 9.73 -1.99 -0.26
N SER A 185 10.89 -1.42 0.05
CA SER A 185 11.77 -0.77 -0.92
C SER A 185 13.23 -0.77 -0.46
N PHE A 186 14.08 -0.04 -1.17
CA PHE A 186 15.52 0.03 -0.90
C PHE A 186 15.86 0.55 0.51
N SER A 187 17.01 0.10 1.02
CA SER A 187 17.73 0.72 2.13
C SER A 187 18.65 1.86 1.65
N PRO A 188 18.71 3.00 2.36
CA PRO A 188 19.68 4.05 2.08
C PRO A 188 21.07 3.75 2.65
N ILE A 189 21.23 2.67 3.44
CA ILE A 189 22.45 2.36 4.20
C ILE A 189 23.23 1.20 3.59
N ASP A 190 22.51 0.17 3.14
CA ASP A 190 23.05 -1.10 2.67
C ASP A 190 22.21 -1.63 1.49
N ASP A 191 22.53 -2.84 1.03
CA ASP A 191 21.87 -3.53 -0.08
C ASP A 191 20.60 -4.29 0.33
N GLU A 192 20.17 -4.17 1.59
CA GLU A 192 18.96 -4.81 2.08
C GLU A 192 17.70 -4.00 1.71
N SER A 193 16.55 -4.65 1.82
CA SER A 193 15.25 -4.00 1.74
C SER A 193 14.79 -3.52 3.12
N LEU A 194 14.02 -2.43 3.14
CA LEU A 194 13.36 -1.91 4.33
C LEU A 194 11.86 -1.76 4.06
N ILE A 195 11.06 -1.88 5.12
CA ILE A 195 9.65 -1.50 5.09
C ILE A 195 9.56 0.01 5.33
N TRP A 196 9.15 0.75 4.31
CA TRP A 196 8.85 2.17 4.44
C TRP A 196 7.39 2.35 4.81
N ALA A 197 7.13 3.02 5.93
CA ALA A 197 5.81 3.23 6.47
C ALA A 197 5.53 4.73 6.67
N SER A 198 4.32 5.15 6.32
CA SER A 198 3.87 6.52 6.48
C SER A 198 3.27 6.74 7.87
N VAL A 199 3.75 7.75 8.59
CA VAL A 199 3.20 8.19 9.88
C VAL A 199 3.01 9.71 9.85
N ASP A 200 1.78 10.16 9.58
CA ASP A 200 1.44 11.57 9.36
C ASP A 200 2.35 12.21 8.28
N LYS A 201 3.18 13.19 8.64
CA LYS A 201 4.11 13.87 7.73
C LYS A 201 5.49 13.22 7.68
N ARG A 202 5.61 11.96 8.08
CA ARG A 202 6.90 11.26 8.14
C ARG A 202 6.83 9.97 7.36
N LEU A 203 7.92 9.67 6.66
CA LEU A 203 8.16 8.38 6.06
C LEU A 203 9.29 7.70 6.83
N ILE A 204 8.97 6.64 7.55
CA ILE A 204 9.86 5.93 8.47
C ILE A 204 10.22 4.59 7.85
N SER A 205 11.50 4.24 7.77
CA SER A 205 11.94 2.92 7.31
C SER A 205 12.22 2.00 8.50
N PHE A 206 11.71 0.78 8.44
CA PHE A 206 11.94 -0.28 9.41
C PHE A 206 12.70 -1.44 8.78
N ASN A 207 13.60 -2.06 9.55
CA ASN A 207 14.14 -3.38 9.20
C ASN A 207 13.13 -4.49 9.53
N ARG A 208 13.52 -5.75 9.30
CA ARG A 208 12.65 -6.92 9.51
C ARG A 208 12.36 -7.21 10.98
N GLU A 209 13.19 -6.69 11.89
CA GLU A 209 12.97 -6.71 13.33
C GLU A 209 12.11 -5.53 13.81
N CYS A 210 11.49 -4.78 12.89
CA CYS A 210 10.67 -3.60 13.15
C CYS A 210 11.43 -2.46 13.87
N GLN A 211 12.74 -2.40 13.71
CA GLN A 211 13.58 -1.31 14.23
C GLN A 211 13.66 -0.17 13.22
N GLU A 212 13.50 1.06 13.71
CA GLU A 212 13.63 2.27 12.89
C GLU A 212 15.07 2.45 12.41
N ILE A 213 15.23 2.68 11.10
CA ILE A 213 16.52 2.84 10.43
C ILE A 213 16.73 4.28 9.95
N ALA A 214 15.69 4.89 9.37
CA ALA A 214 15.75 6.23 8.81
C ALA A 214 14.35 6.88 8.81
N VAL A 215 14.35 8.22 8.81
CA VAL A 215 13.13 9.03 8.75
C VAL A 215 13.31 10.14 7.72
N ILE A 216 12.26 10.37 6.94
CA ILE A 216 12.15 11.49 6.01
C ILE A 216 10.94 12.33 6.42
N GLU A 217 11.19 13.62 6.69
CA GLU A 217 10.14 14.61 6.92
C GLU A 217 9.53 15.05 5.58
N LEU A 218 8.20 14.96 5.49
CA LEU A 218 7.38 15.36 4.36
C LEU A 218 6.71 16.69 4.67
N ARG A 219 6.29 17.41 3.61
CA ARG A 219 5.66 18.73 3.77
C ARG A 219 4.17 18.64 4.17
N ALA A 220 3.51 17.53 3.83
CA ALA A 220 2.11 17.24 4.09
C ALA A 220 1.94 15.72 4.32
N PRO A 221 0.82 15.28 4.90
CA PRO A 221 0.57 13.85 5.13
C PRO A 221 0.56 13.08 3.81
N LEU A 222 1.03 11.84 3.86
CA LEU A 222 1.04 10.95 2.70
C LEU A 222 -0.36 10.37 2.48
N THR A 223 -0.77 10.30 1.22
CA THR A 223 -2.05 9.72 0.79
C THR A 223 -1.87 8.44 -0.03
N SER A 224 -0.69 8.22 -0.61
CA SER A 224 -0.37 7.00 -1.35
C SER A 224 1.13 6.73 -1.38
N LEU A 225 1.51 5.46 -1.25
CA LEU A 225 2.89 5.01 -1.31
C LEU A 225 3.01 3.83 -2.26
N THR A 226 4.01 3.84 -3.14
CA THR A 226 4.30 2.70 -4.01
C THR A 226 5.79 2.59 -4.30
N ALA A 227 6.27 1.38 -4.55
CA ALA A 227 7.68 1.11 -4.80
C ALA A 227 7.89 -0.05 -5.79
N ASN A 228 9.07 -0.07 -6.40
CA ASN A 228 9.54 -1.18 -7.25
C ASN A 228 10.97 -1.64 -6.91
N GLY A 229 11.35 -1.51 -5.64
CA GLY A 229 12.68 -1.82 -5.11
C GLY A 229 13.73 -0.75 -5.42
N ASN A 230 13.78 -0.21 -6.64
CA ASN A 230 14.76 0.81 -7.03
C ASN A 230 14.26 2.25 -6.86
N MET A 231 12.95 2.43 -6.97
CA MET A 231 12.28 3.71 -6.80
C MET A 231 11.11 3.55 -5.83
N MET A 232 10.81 4.66 -5.15
CA MET A 232 9.65 4.80 -4.30
C MET A 232 8.99 6.14 -4.63
N ALA A 233 7.66 6.12 -4.77
CA ALA A 233 6.86 7.30 -5.05
C ALA A 233 5.87 7.53 -3.91
N ALA A 234 5.80 8.76 -3.41
CA ALA A 234 4.92 9.18 -2.33
C ALA A 234 4.05 10.36 -2.79
N GLY A 235 2.73 10.16 -2.84
CA GLY A 235 1.75 11.22 -3.07
C GLY A 235 1.31 11.84 -1.75
N LEU A 236 1.26 13.16 -1.68
CA LEU A 236 0.87 13.90 -0.47
C LEU A 236 -0.50 14.57 -0.63
N GLU A 237 -1.16 14.85 0.50
CA GLU A 237 -2.48 15.48 0.55
C GLU A 237 -2.55 16.85 -0.14
N ASP A 238 -1.43 17.58 -0.19
CA ASP A 238 -1.34 18.87 -0.86
C ASP A 238 -1.09 18.78 -2.37
N GLY A 239 -1.17 17.57 -2.93
CA GLY A 239 -1.03 17.30 -4.36
C GLY A 239 0.41 17.22 -4.87
N SER A 240 1.43 17.25 -4.00
CA SER A 240 2.79 16.95 -4.46
C SER A 240 3.12 15.47 -4.52
N LEU A 241 4.09 15.18 -5.39
CA LEU A 241 4.68 13.87 -5.58
C LEU A 241 6.17 13.94 -5.21
N TYR A 242 6.60 13.03 -4.34
CA TYR A 242 8.01 12.81 -4.03
C TYR A 242 8.45 11.51 -4.71
N ILE A 243 9.59 11.57 -5.41
CA ILE A 243 10.22 10.39 -6.01
C ILE A 243 11.58 10.20 -5.37
N PHE A 244 11.78 9.02 -4.79
CA PHE A 244 13.03 8.60 -4.21
C PHE A 244 13.65 7.52 -5.08
N GLN A 245 14.94 7.67 -5.36
CA GLN A 245 15.72 6.70 -6.13
C GLN A 245 16.80 6.11 -5.22
N SER A 246 16.96 4.80 -5.25
CA SER A 246 17.86 4.07 -4.36
C SER A 246 19.29 4.62 -4.39
N GLU A 247 19.89 4.73 -5.58
CA GLU A 247 21.26 5.21 -5.76
C GLU A 247 21.47 6.64 -5.23
N LEU A 248 20.55 7.56 -5.54
CA LEU A 248 20.64 8.94 -5.09
C LEU A 248 20.47 9.05 -3.57
N SER A 249 19.56 8.26 -3.01
CA SER A 249 19.30 8.22 -1.56
C SER A 249 20.53 7.71 -0.82
N ARG A 250 21.13 6.61 -1.28
CA ARG A 250 22.36 6.06 -0.71
C ARG A 250 23.54 7.01 -0.81
N ARG A 251 23.70 7.68 -1.96
CA ARG A 251 24.74 8.70 -2.14
C ARG A 251 24.59 9.87 -1.16
N ARG A 252 23.35 10.36 -0.95
CA ARG A 252 23.07 11.44 0.01
C ARG A 252 23.33 11.00 1.44
N PHE A 253 22.92 9.79 1.80
CA PHE A 253 23.16 9.23 3.13
C PHE A 253 24.66 9.10 3.42
N ASN A 254 25.43 8.55 2.48
CA ASN A 254 26.88 8.42 2.62
C ASN A 254 27.61 9.77 2.71
N ALA A 255 27.16 10.79 1.97
CA ALA A 255 27.73 12.13 2.03
C ALA A 255 27.49 12.81 3.40
N MET A 256 26.32 12.61 4.00
CA MET A 256 26.06 13.10 5.37
C MET A 256 26.99 12.44 6.39
N ASN A 257 27.25 11.14 6.23
CA ASN A 257 28.10 10.38 7.16
C ASN A 257 29.60 10.59 6.94
N SER A 258 30.06 10.98 5.75
CA SER A 258 31.46 11.30 5.50
C SER A 258 31.84 12.72 5.95
N ASN A 259 30.88 13.65 6.01
CA ASN A 259 31.13 15.02 6.46
C ASN A 259 31.28 15.19 7.99
N THR A 260 30.91 14.19 8.79
CA THR A 260 31.05 14.25 10.25
C THR A 260 32.50 14.05 10.75
N GLY A 261 33.42 13.59 9.88
CA GLY A 261 34.83 13.37 10.25
C GLY A 261 35.78 14.52 9.88
N ASP A 262 35.57 15.17 8.73
CA ASP A 262 36.58 16.08 8.13
C ASP A 262 36.13 17.54 8.03
N GLU A 263 34.82 17.83 7.92
CA GLU A 263 34.35 19.21 7.83
C GLU A 263 34.43 19.95 9.17
N ASP A 264 34.22 19.28 10.32
CA ASP A 264 34.39 19.91 11.64
C ASP A 264 35.86 20.21 11.94
N SER A 265 36.78 19.36 11.50
CA SER A 265 38.23 19.60 11.53
C SER A 265 38.61 20.79 10.63
N HIS A 266 38.10 20.82 9.39
CA HIS A 266 38.44 21.87 8.44
C HIS A 266 37.79 23.22 8.80
N ARG A 267 36.56 23.22 9.33
CA ARG A 267 35.83 24.41 9.81
C ARG A 267 36.43 24.94 11.12
N SER A 268 36.82 24.06 12.04
CA SER A 268 37.62 24.40 13.23
C SER A 268 38.97 25.01 12.84
N SER A 269 39.71 24.40 11.91
CA SER A 269 41.00 24.92 11.45
C SER A 269 40.89 26.27 10.72
N MET A 270 39.81 26.49 9.96
CA MET A 270 39.53 27.77 9.32
C MET A 270 39.16 28.86 10.35
N LEU A 271 38.37 28.52 11.37
CA LEU A 271 38.03 29.43 12.46
C LEU A 271 39.25 29.81 13.31
N ASP A 272 40.17 28.87 13.56
CA ASP A 272 41.43 29.14 14.25
C ASP A 272 42.40 29.98 13.39
N LYS A 273 42.47 29.74 12.07
CA LYS A 273 43.23 30.61 11.15
C LYS A 273 42.67 32.04 11.11
N LEU A 274 41.35 32.21 11.14
CA LEU A 274 40.71 33.52 11.17
C LEU A 274 40.91 34.25 12.51
N ARG A 275 41.03 33.52 13.63
CA ARG A 275 41.38 34.10 14.95
C ARG A 275 42.82 34.60 15.00
N ARG A 276 43.78 33.87 14.41
CA ARG A 276 45.19 34.28 14.34
C ARG A 276 45.47 35.47 13.43
N LEU A 277 44.51 35.86 12.59
CA LEU A 277 44.60 37.06 11.74
C LEU A 277 44.03 38.31 12.41
N ARG A 278 43.52 38.19 13.64
CA ARG A 278 42.98 39.31 14.44
C ARG A 278 43.90 39.73 15.60
N GLU A 279 45.10 39.15 15.66
CA GLU A 279 46.25 39.63 16.45
C GLU A 279 47.27 40.27 15.48
#